data_AF-A0A177QAV1-F1
#
_entry.id   AF-A0A177QAV1-F1
#
_cell.length_a   1.000
_cell.length_b   1.000
_cell.length_c   1.000
_cell.angle_alpha   90.00
_cell.angle_beta   90.00
_cell.angle_gamma   90.00
#
_symmetry.space_group_name_H-M   'P 1'
#
loop_
_entity.id
_entity.type
_entity.pdbx_description
1 polymer ?
#
loop_
_entity_poly.entity_id
_entity_poly.type
_entity_poly.pdbx_seq_one_letter_code
_entity_poly.pdbx_strand_id
1 'polypeptide(L)' 'MTAIDSLMLEAKHAIMDEHHRRFQTLHQEGRWQEALQEIHVTLSCAADLLNESLQVLEKALDDYPAVPLPLPQPQSD' A
#
# COMPACT_ATOMS: atom_id res chain seq x y z
N MET A 1 5.59 -11.97 -4.40
CA MET A 1 4.77 -11.16 -5.33
C MET A 1 4.64 -11.92 -6.64
N THR A 2 3.42 -12.29 -6.99
CA THR A 2 3.11 -12.94 -8.28
C THR A 2 2.95 -11.89 -9.37
N ALA A 3 3.02 -12.28 -10.64
CA ALA A 3 2.76 -11.38 -11.77
C ALA A 3 1.35 -10.74 -11.72
N ILE A 4 0.38 -11.44 -11.11
CA ILE A 4 -0.98 -10.96 -10.89
C ILE A 4 -0.98 -9.83 -9.84
N ASP A 5 -0.22 -9.99 -8.76
CA ASP A 5 -0.12 -8.96 -7.71
C ASP A 5 0.49 -7.66 -8.26
N SER A 6 1.51 -7.77 -9.11
CA SER A 6 2.11 -6.60 -9.78
C SER A 6 1.12 -5.91 -10.71
N LEU A 7 0.36 -6.67 -11.51
CA LEU A 7 -0.66 -6.11 -12.40
C LEU A 7 -1.79 -5.43 -11.62
N MET A 8 -2.23 -6.02 -10.51
CA MET A 8 -3.24 -5.40 -9.64
C MET A 8 -2.73 -4.09 -9.01
N LEU A 9 -1.46 -4.04 -8.61
CA LEU A 9 -0.84 -2.83 -8.08
C LEU A 9 -0.80 -1.72 -9.13
N GLU A 10 -0.38 -2.05 -10.36
CA GLU A 10 -0.37 -1.11 -11.49
C GLU A 10 -1.79 -0.60 -11.82
N ALA A 11 -2.78 -1.50 -11.81
CA ALA A 11 -4.17 -1.13 -12.02
C ALA A 11 -4.70 -0.20 -10.92
N LYS A 12 -4.38 -0.46 -9.65
CA LYS A 12 -4.74 0.41 -8.52
C LYS A 12 -4.13 1.80 -8.66
N HIS A 13 -2.85 1.90 -9.04
CA HIS A 13 -2.22 3.18 -9.31
C HIS A 13 -2.90 3.94 -10.46
N ALA A 14 -3.19 3.28 -11.58
CA ALA A 14 -3.84 3.92 -12.72
C ALA A 14 -5.23 4.47 -12.37
N ILE A 15 -5.98 3.76 -11.52
CA ILE A 15 -7.29 4.21 -11.02
C ILE A 15 -7.14 5.45 -10.13
N MET A 16 -6.18 5.43 -9.20
CA MET A 16 -5.91 6.58 -8.32
C MET A 16 -5.49 7.82 -9.10
N ASP A 17 -4.62 7.67 -10.10
CA ASP A 17 -4.15 8.78 -10.94
C ASP A 17 -5.30 9.42 -11.73
N GLU A 18 -6.21 8.62 -12.28
CA GLU A 18 -7.37 9.15 -13.03
C GLU A 18 -8.33 9.92 -12.11
N HIS A 19 -8.63 9.42 -10.92
CA HIS A 19 -9.46 10.13 -9.95
C HIS A 19 -8.79 11.42 -9.46
N HIS A 20 -7.47 11.41 -9.25
CA HIS A 20 -6.73 12.62 -8.89
C HIS A 20 -6.76 13.66 -10.02
N ARG A 21 -6.61 13.23 -11.28
CA ARG A 21 -6.71 14.11 -12.46
C ARG A 21 -8.11 14.73 -12.60
N ARG A 22 -9.17 13.94 -12.37
CA ARG A 22 -10.57 14.43 -12.37
C ARG A 22 -10.81 15.44 -11.26
N PHE A 23 -10.31 15.17 -10.06
CA PHE A 23 -10.35 16.13 -8.95
C PHE A 23 -9.73 17.48 -9.34
N GLN A 24 -8.52 17.48 -9.93
CA GLN A 24 -7.86 18.72 -10.34
C GLN A 24 -8.70 19.51 -11.36
N THR A 25 -9.33 18.81 -12.30
CA THR A 25 -10.20 19.43 -13.31
C THR A 25 -11.44 20.06 -12.66
N LEU A 26 -12.16 19.30 -11.82
CA LEU A 26 -13.36 19.77 -11.13
C LEU A 26 -13.09 20.91 -10.14
N HIS A 27 -11.93 20.87 -9.48
CA HIS A 27 -11.47 21.94 -8.59
C HIS A 27 -11.25 23.25 -9.35
N GLN A 28 -10.64 23.19 -10.54
CA GLN A 28 -10.47 24.36 -11.40
C GLN A 28 -11.79 24.91 -11.93
N GLU A 29 -12.77 24.03 -12.20
CA GLU A 29 -14.13 24.39 -12.60
C GLU A 29 -15.01 24.92 -11.44
N GLY A 30 -14.52 24.89 -10.19
CA GLY A 30 -15.28 25.29 -9.00
C GLY A 30 -16.38 24.30 -8.59
N ARG A 31 -16.38 23.08 -9.13
CA ARG A 31 -17.35 22.01 -8.86
C ARG A 31 -16.94 21.20 -7.64
N TRP A 32 -16.95 21.88 -6.49
CA TRP A 32 -16.40 21.38 -5.22
C TRP A 32 -17.00 20.06 -4.74
N GLN A 33 -18.30 19.86 -4.93
CA GLN A 33 -18.99 18.66 -4.45
C GLN A 33 -18.52 17.40 -5.19
N GLU A 34 -18.30 17.52 -6.50
CA GLU A 34 -17.82 16.41 -7.34
C GLU A 34 -16.31 16.21 -7.15
N ALA A 35 -15.54 17.29 -7.01
CA ALA A 35 -14.12 17.22 -6.67
C ALA A 35 -13.91 16.46 -5.34
N LEU A 36 -14.71 16.74 -4.32
CA LEU A 36 -14.67 16.04 -3.03
C LEU A 36 -14.97 14.54 -3.17
N GLN A 37 -15.85 14.14 -4.09
CA GLN A 37 -16.12 12.73 -4.36
C GLN A 37 -14.92 12.04 -5.00
N GLU A 38 -14.32 12.65 -6.03
CA GLU A 38 -13.16 12.09 -6.73
C GLU A 38 -11.93 11.93 -5.79
N ILE A 39 -11.68 12.92 -4.92
CA ILE A 39 -10.58 12.82 -3.96
C ILE A 39 -10.87 11.81 -2.85
N HIS A 40 -12.12 11.65 -2.42
CA HIS A 40 -12.52 10.62 -1.46
C HIS A 40 -12.21 9.22 -2.00
N VAL A 41 -12.59 8.93 -3.25
CA VAL A 41 -12.28 7.63 -3.89
C VAL A 41 -10.76 7.39 -3.95
N THR A 42 -9.99 8.42 -4.34
CA THR A 42 -8.52 8.34 -4.37
C THR A 42 -7.93 7.99 -3.01
N LEU A 43 -8.39 8.68 -1.95
CA LEU A 43 -7.91 8.48 -0.58
C LEU A 43 -8.30 7.12 -0.01
N SER A 44 -9.52 6.63 -0.30
CA SER A 44 -9.94 5.28 0.10
C SER A 44 -9.07 4.20 -0.53
N CYS A 45 -8.82 4.28 -1.85
CA CYS A 45 -7.93 3.33 -2.52
C CYS A 45 -6.50 3.36 -1.97
N ALA A 46 -5.97 4.54 -1.66
CA ALA A 46 -4.64 4.67 -1.04
C ALA A 46 -4.60 4.00 0.34
N ALA A 47 -5.63 4.20 1.16
CA ALA A 47 -5.73 3.59 2.49
C ALA A 47 -5.82 2.06 2.41
N ASP A 48 -6.61 1.52 1.48
CA ASP A 48 -6.73 0.08 1.27
C ASP A 48 -5.38 -0.52 0.85
N LEU A 49 -4.66 0.14 -0.07
CA LEU A 49 -3.34 -0.31 -0.51
C LEU A 49 -2.30 -0.30 0.63
N LEU A 50 -2.32 0.72 1.49
CA LEU A 50 -1.44 0.79 2.67
C LEU A 50 -1.75 -0.34 3.66
N ASN A 51 -3.03 -0.64 3.89
CA ASN A 51 -3.45 -1.75 4.76
C ASN A 51 -3.00 -3.11 4.22
N GLU A 52 -3.17 -3.35 2.91
CA GLU A 52 -2.67 -4.58 2.28
C GLU A 52 -1.14 -4.69 2.40
N SER A 53 -0.43 -3.59 2.20
CA SER A 53 1.03 -3.54 2.33
C SER A 53 1.48 -3.86 3.76
N LEU A 54 0.75 -3.35 4.77
CA LEU A 54 1.00 -3.65 6.18
C LEU A 54 0.81 -5.15 6.47
N GLN A 55 -0.29 -5.75 6.01
CA GLN A 55 -0.57 -7.18 6.21
C GLN A 55 0.51 -8.08 5.58
N VAL A 56 1.02 -7.71 4.41
CA VAL A 56 2.14 -8.41 3.77
C VAL A 56 3.40 -8.33 4.62
N LEU A 57 3.69 -7.15 5.19
CA LEU A 57 4.84 -6.95 6.07
C LEU A 57 4.71 -7.75 7.38
N GLU A 58 3.54 -7.72 8.03
CA GLU A 58 3.25 -8.47 9.25
C GLU A 58 3.45 -9.98 9.01
N LYS A 59 2.89 -10.51 7.92
CA LYS A 59 3.08 -11.91 7.54
C LYS A 59 4.55 -12.26 7.29
N ALA A 60 5.31 -11.37 6.63
CA ALA A 60 6.73 -11.61 6.39
C ALA A 60 7.56 -11.60 7.68
N LEU A 61 7.13 -10.85 8.70
CA LEU A 61 7.74 -10.86 10.04
C LEU A 61 7.39 -12.14 10.81
N ASP A 62 6.14 -12.62 10.72
CA ASP A 62 5.71 -13.88 11.33
C ASP A 62 6.38 -15.11 10.68
N ASP A 63 6.58 -15.07 9.36
CA ASP A 63 7.28 -16.09 8.60
C ASP A 63 8.81 -16.01 8.78
N TYR A 64 9.33 -14.97 9.45
CA TYR A 64 10.75 -14.87 9.77
C TYR A 64 11.05 -15.93 10.85
N PRO A 65 11.79 -17.01 10.53
CA PRO A 65 12.16 -17.98 11.56
C PRO A 65 12.96 -17.20 12.60
N ALA A 66 12.58 -17.32 13.87
CA ALA A 66 13.42 -16.90 14.97
C ALA A 66 14.77 -17.59 14.79
N VAL A 67 15.72 -16.92 14.14
CA VAL A 67 17.07 -17.42 13.98
C VAL A 67 17.55 -17.66 15.41
N PRO A 68 17.82 -18.91 15.83
CA PRO A 68 18.46 -19.13 17.10
C PRO A 68 19.82 -18.48 16.93
N LEU A 69 20.02 -17.32 17.57
CA LEU A 69 21.34 -16.72 17.70
C LEU A 69 22.28 -17.84 18.19
N PRO A 70 23.41 -18.10 17.53
CA PRO A 70 24.40 -19.02 18.08
C PRO A 70 24.86 -18.40 19.40
N LEU A 71 24.39 -18.94 20.52
CA LEU A 71 24.89 -18.56 21.83
C LEU A 71 26.40 -18.89 21.84
N PRO A 72 27.28 -17.94 22.17
CA PRO A 72 28.70 -18.23 22.28
C PRO A 72 28.88 -19.29 23.36
N GLN A 73 29.36 -20.48 22.98
CA GLN A 73 29.62 -21.53 23.94
C GLN A 73 30.79 -21.11 24.85
N PRO A 74 30.67 -21.28 26.18
CA PRO A 74 31.76 -20.98 27.09
C PRO A 74 32.93 -21.93 26.76
N GLN A 75 34.06 -21.35 26.33
CA GLN A 75 35.31 -22.09 26.26
C GLN A 75 35.65 -22.55 27.67
N SER A 76 35.66 -23.87 27.86
CA SER A 76 36.14 -24.48 29.09
C SER A 76 37.66 -24.55 29.01
N ASP A 77 38.33 -23.91 29.99
CA ASP A 77 39.77 -24.05 30.26
C ASP A 77 40.14 -25.49 30.64
#